data_AF-A0A7R9A407-F1
#
_entry.id   AF-A0A7R9A407-F1
#
_cell.length_a   1.000
_cell.length_b   1.000
_cell.length_c   1.000
_cell.angle_alpha   90.00
_cell.angle_beta   90.00
_cell.angle_gamma   90.00
#
_symmetry.space_group_name_H-M   'P 1'
#
loop_
_entity.id
_entity.type
_entity.pdbx_description
1 polymer ?
#
loop_
_entity_poly.entity_id
_entity_poly.type
_entity_poly.pdbx_seq_one_letter_code
_entity_poly.pdbx_strand_id
1 'polypeptide(L)'
;MALSCKLAHCIAPPPDMTTTGVNRTWNGSTTIGTTVAYTCPQNQAFNVSESILSATGLTYHKNGSDIMEVNITCLDNGTWSNIGIPMACKFTRCIAAPPDMTTVGVNRPPDVPRNGGQREWNNDTDVGTVISYKCPERIGFDVDTKYLTQHGFQYDVNSDGNVISIDVMCLSDGQWQGFNFSCLETLCRQDPPAPANGGTRVWDGNRKQGTIVSYSCPDLQAFDLSEDYLNQKSIKYIKANETIVELQITCDGFGAWQVVDLSCKPTYCTGQPPNAPLGGSRIESLTPKVGSAVSYRCPKNMAFTTNKETLNSSGIIYTETDGYVVEIQLKCTKSGAWETVDMTCRWNICVDDPSQAPPGGSRQWNGSKKVGDVANFSCPENHAFTADTGYLANMGIPYEESDGDVVLIQFQCGSDGRWKETPLSCKWTQCNNDPPPPPTGGSRNWPGSKKVGTEATYTCPQAYLFRNSQSGLVEAVTKKCQPDGSWEPLDESCILKCPVDPPPPLPGGRMEYDESGNAVYTCPDDMGYPDGKKNHILTCSQNTLKWEGDDYRSCIWLVCREDPPETPLGGSRIWSGDQTLGTEILFECPNDWRKARVTCSPAGNWTELNLACSSSVSFPEEK
;
A
#
# COMPACT_ATOMS: atom_id res chain seq x y z
N MET A 1 47.46 121.56 -27.70
CA MET A 1 46.14 121.86 -27.10
C MET A 1 45.09 121.11 -27.89
N ALA A 2 44.55 120.02 -27.34
CA ALA A 2 43.38 119.36 -27.89
C ALA A 2 42.16 119.96 -27.18
N LEU A 3 41.29 120.65 -27.91
CA LEU A 3 40.00 121.11 -27.42
C LEU A 3 39.07 119.88 -27.33
N SER A 4 38.87 119.35 -26.13
CA SER A 4 37.83 118.34 -25.91
C SER A 4 36.48 119.04 -25.71
N CYS A 5 35.51 118.72 -26.56
CA CYS A 5 34.13 119.13 -26.37
C CYS A 5 33.55 118.33 -25.19
N LYS A 6 33.13 119.02 -24.11
CA LYS A 6 32.32 118.40 -23.04
C LYS A 6 30.85 118.43 -23.43
N LEU A 7 30.13 117.33 -23.19
CA LEU A 7 28.67 117.32 -23.31
C LEU A 7 28.06 118.26 -22.25
N ALA A 8 27.05 119.06 -22.64
CA ALA A 8 26.38 119.99 -21.75
C ALA A 8 25.18 119.39 -20.99
N HIS A 9 24.74 118.18 -21.35
CA HIS A 9 23.53 117.53 -20.83
C HIS A 9 23.68 116.01 -20.77
N CYS A 10 22.94 115.37 -19.85
CA CYS A 10 22.76 113.92 -19.85
C CYS A 10 21.69 113.48 -20.87
N ILE A 11 21.73 112.21 -21.27
CA ILE A 11 20.59 111.57 -21.94
C ILE A 11 19.44 111.43 -20.91
N ALA A 12 18.18 111.35 -21.35
CA ALA A 12 17.05 111.11 -20.45
C ALA A 12 17.35 109.94 -19.48
N PRO A 13 16.99 110.06 -18.19
CA PRO A 13 17.24 109.00 -17.22
C PRO A 13 16.51 107.73 -17.65
N PRO A 14 17.06 106.54 -17.37
CA PRO A 14 16.47 105.27 -17.79
C PRO A 14 14.96 105.22 -17.49
N PRO A 15 14.10 104.96 -18.48
CA PRO A 15 12.65 104.93 -18.30
C PRO A 15 12.18 103.86 -17.32
N ASP A 16 12.94 102.78 -17.19
CA ASP A 16 12.73 101.72 -16.22
C ASP A 16 14.09 101.12 -15.87
N MET A 17 14.48 101.18 -14.60
CA MET A 17 15.32 100.10 -14.09
C MET A 17 14.41 98.87 -14.03
N THR A 18 14.89 97.72 -14.48
CA THR A 18 14.10 96.54 -14.90
C THR A 18 13.36 95.80 -13.78
N THR A 19 12.90 96.51 -12.75
CA THR A 19 12.26 95.98 -11.56
C THR A 19 10.85 96.57 -11.43
N THR A 20 9.85 95.69 -11.55
CA THR A 20 8.44 96.00 -11.30
C THR A 20 8.26 96.67 -9.94
N GLY A 21 7.59 97.82 -9.91
CA GLY A 21 7.11 98.43 -8.67
C GLY A 21 7.95 99.59 -8.11
N VAL A 22 8.74 100.30 -8.90
CA VAL A 22 9.39 101.56 -8.46
C VAL A 22 8.69 102.75 -9.09
N ASN A 23 8.32 103.75 -8.29
CA ASN A 23 7.74 105.01 -8.76
C ASN A 23 8.86 106.03 -9.01
N ARG A 24 8.89 106.61 -10.21
CA ARG A 24 9.89 107.61 -10.61
C ARG A 24 9.30 109.02 -10.63
N THR A 25 9.98 109.95 -9.99
CA THR A 25 9.67 111.39 -10.00
C THR A 25 10.81 112.15 -10.69
N TRP A 26 10.54 112.68 -11.88
CA TRP A 26 11.51 113.45 -12.68
C TRP A 26 10.86 114.71 -13.25
N ASN A 27 11.55 115.84 -13.16
CA ASN A 27 11.07 117.14 -13.63
C ASN A 27 11.31 117.41 -15.13
N GLY A 28 11.86 116.45 -15.87
CA GLY A 28 12.16 116.58 -17.31
C GLY A 28 13.51 117.24 -17.65
N SER A 29 14.26 117.74 -16.66
CA SER A 29 15.57 118.37 -16.91
C SER A 29 16.68 117.35 -17.12
N THR A 30 17.61 117.66 -18.02
CA THR A 30 18.84 116.88 -18.28
C THR A 30 20.11 117.70 -18.10
N THR A 31 20.02 118.91 -17.53
CA THR A 31 21.20 119.71 -17.18
C THR A 31 22.03 119.02 -16.12
N ILE A 32 23.35 119.18 -16.22
CA ILE A 32 24.32 118.73 -15.21
C ILE A 32 23.86 119.22 -13.82
N GLY A 33 23.84 118.32 -12.84
CA GLY A 33 23.33 118.55 -11.49
C GLY A 33 21.85 118.25 -11.27
N THR A 34 21.06 117.98 -12.31
CA THR A 34 19.66 117.55 -12.14
C THR A 34 19.59 116.20 -11.41
N THR A 35 18.64 116.06 -10.48
CA THR A 35 18.37 114.81 -9.76
C THR A 35 17.05 114.14 -10.20
N VAL A 36 16.99 112.82 -10.10
CA VAL A 36 15.79 111.99 -10.35
C VAL A 36 15.57 111.11 -9.13
N ALA A 37 14.37 111.17 -8.56
CA ALA A 37 13.99 110.37 -7.40
C ALA A 37 13.28 109.08 -7.81
N TYR A 38 13.70 107.95 -7.24
CA TYR A 38 13.04 106.66 -7.32
C TYR A 38 12.51 106.31 -5.94
N THR A 39 11.24 105.94 -5.83
CA THR A 39 10.56 105.61 -4.57
C THR A 39 9.88 104.25 -4.66
N CYS A 40 9.87 103.49 -3.56
CA CYS A 40 9.05 102.29 -3.48
C CYS A 40 7.60 102.63 -3.05
N PRO A 41 6.59 101.86 -3.48
CA PRO A 41 5.22 101.91 -2.99
C PRO A 41 5.14 101.77 -1.46
N GLN A 42 4.01 102.16 -0.88
CA GLN A 42 3.80 102.03 0.58
C GLN A 42 4.06 100.60 1.07
N ASN A 43 4.75 100.46 2.20
CA ASN A 43 5.18 99.21 2.84
C ASN A 43 6.27 98.41 2.09
N GLN A 44 6.98 99.06 1.16
CA GLN A 44 8.16 98.50 0.51
C GLN A 44 9.35 99.44 0.68
N ALA A 45 10.55 98.86 0.66
CA ALA A 45 11.81 99.57 0.68
C ALA A 45 12.78 98.98 -0.34
N PHE A 46 13.77 99.75 -0.77
CA PHE A 46 14.78 99.24 -1.70
C PHE A 46 15.62 98.13 -1.04
N ASN A 47 15.77 97.01 -1.73
CA ASN A 47 16.65 95.91 -1.34
C ASN A 47 18.11 96.20 -1.74
N VAL A 48 18.67 97.30 -1.21
CA VAL A 48 20.06 97.72 -1.42
C VAL A 48 20.66 98.12 -0.08
N SER A 49 21.95 97.83 0.15
CA SER A 49 22.63 98.24 1.37
C SER A 49 23.14 99.67 1.29
N GLU A 50 23.26 100.33 2.45
CA GLU A 50 23.87 101.66 2.58
C GLU A 50 25.28 101.73 2.02
N SER A 51 26.05 100.66 2.19
CA SER A 51 27.43 100.57 1.71
C SER A 51 27.49 100.66 0.19
N ILE A 52 26.53 100.05 -0.52
CA ILE A 52 26.45 100.09 -1.98
C ILE A 52 26.03 101.48 -2.46
N LEU A 53 25.04 102.11 -1.82
CA LEU A 53 24.59 103.46 -2.19
C LEU A 53 25.67 104.52 -1.93
N SER A 54 26.35 104.42 -0.79
CA SER A 54 27.43 105.34 -0.42
C SER A 54 28.63 105.20 -1.36
N ALA A 55 28.99 103.97 -1.75
CA ALA A 55 30.09 103.70 -2.67
C ALA A 55 29.83 104.20 -4.10
N THR A 56 28.55 104.37 -4.48
CA THR A 56 28.15 104.82 -5.82
C THR A 56 27.88 106.33 -5.90
N GLY A 57 27.95 107.05 -4.77
CA GLY A 57 27.69 108.49 -4.71
C GLY A 57 26.22 108.86 -4.90
N LEU A 58 25.31 107.90 -4.73
CA LEU A 58 23.87 108.12 -4.78
C LEU A 58 23.40 108.73 -3.46
N THR A 59 22.52 109.73 -3.51
CA THR A 59 21.84 110.24 -2.33
C THR A 59 20.55 109.44 -2.10
N TYR A 60 20.16 109.23 -0.84
CA TYR A 60 18.99 108.42 -0.52
C TYR A 60 18.29 108.94 0.73
N HIS A 61 16.99 108.65 0.85
CA HIS A 61 16.18 108.96 2.03
C HIS A 61 15.75 107.66 2.71
N LYS A 62 15.78 107.66 4.04
CA LYS A 62 15.42 106.51 4.88
C LYS A 62 14.20 106.79 5.73
N ASN A 63 13.46 105.72 6.04
CA ASN A 63 12.53 105.69 7.16
C ASN A 63 12.94 104.56 8.09
N GLY A 64 13.58 104.87 9.21
CA GLY A 64 14.25 103.86 10.05
C GLY A 64 15.46 103.24 9.34
N SER A 65 15.56 101.91 9.33
CA SER A 65 16.59 101.16 8.60
C SER A 65 16.33 101.06 7.10
N ASP A 66 15.11 101.37 6.66
CA ASP A 66 14.64 101.11 5.31
C ASP A 66 14.91 102.29 4.38
N ILE A 67 15.46 102.01 3.19
CA ILE A 67 15.71 103.02 2.16
C ILE A 67 14.44 103.17 1.32
N MET A 68 13.79 104.32 1.42
CA MET A 68 12.49 104.59 0.82
C MET A 68 12.61 105.34 -0.51
N GLU A 69 13.69 106.11 -0.68
CA GLU A 69 13.96 106.90 -1.88
C GLU A 69 15.45 106.83 -2.23
N VAL A 70 15.75 106.67 -3.52
CA VAL A 70 17.11 106.76 -4.07
C VAL A 70 17.12 107.81 -5.18
N ASN A 71 18.07 108.74 -5.09
CA ASN A 71 18.24 109.86 -6.01
C ASN A 71 19.50 109.66 -6.86
N ILE A 72 19.34 109.75 -8.18
CA ILE A 72 20.47 109.77 -9.14
C ILE A 72 20.68 111.18 -9.68
N THR A 73 21.92 111.58 -9.94
CA THR A 73 22.30 112.93 -10.39
C THR A 73 23.00 112.90 -11.74
N CYS A 74 22.68 113.84 -12.63
CA CYS A 74 23.40 114.01 -13.90
C CYS A 74 24.80 114.61 -13.66
N LEU A 75 25.86 113.89 -14.05
CA LEU A 75 27.26 114.26 -13.83
C LEU A 75 27.84 115.05 -15.02
N ASP A 76 28.94 115.78 -14.77
CA ASP A 76 29.65 116.63 -15.75
C ASP A 76 30.15 115.90 -17.01
N ASN A 77 30.19 114.57 -16.99
CA ASN A 77 30.56 113.72 -18.12
C ASN A 77 29.36 113.33 -19.02
N GLY A 78 28.16 113.83 -18.73
CA GLY A 78 26.93 113.53 -19.47
C GLY A 78 26.27 112.18 -19.10
N THR A 79 26.71 111.53 -18.01
CA THR A 79 26.10 110.29 -17.49
C THR A 79 25.39 110.53 -16.16
N TRP A 80 24.37 109.73 -15.85
CA TRP A 80 23.78 109.71 -14.51
C TRP A 80 24.69 108.94 -13.54
N SER A 81 24.71 109.36 -12.28
CA SER A 81 25.42 108.66 -11.20
C SER A 81 25.02 107.17 -11.19
N ASN A 82 26.06 106.33 -11.27
CA ASN A 82 26.09 104.87 -11.45
C ASN A 82 24.73 104.14 -11.48
N ILE A 83 24.27 103.76 -12.68
CA ILE A 83 23.00 103.04 -12.95
C ILE A 83 23.11 101.50 -12.75
N GLY A 84 24.28 100.98 -12.38
CA GLY A 84 24.54 99.53 -12.34
C GLY A 84 23.93 98.74 -11.16
N ILE A 85 23.20 99.38 -10.24
CA ILE A 85 22.65 98.69 -9.05
C ILE A 85 21.20 98.27 -9.34
N PRO A 86 20.85 96.97 -9.21
CA PRO A 86 19.45 96.54 -9.30
C PRO A 86 18.64 97.11 -8.14
N MET A 87 17.79 98.09 -8.42
CA MET A 87 16.90 98.72 -7.45
C MET A 87 15.55 97.99 -7.40
N ALA A 88 15.49 96.86 -6.69
CA ALA A 88 14.23 96.14 -6.44
C ALA A 88 13.60 96.57 -5.11
N CYS A 89 12.29 96.80 -5.10
CA CYS A 89 11.54 96.98 -3.85
C CYS A 89 11.32 95.62 -3.19
N LYS A 90 11.57 95.52 -1.88
CA LYS A 90 11.19 94.40 -1.03
C LYS A 90 10.09 94.85 -0.07
N PHE A 91 9.18 93.94 0.28
CA PHE A 91 8.25 94.19 1.38
C PHE A 91 9.02 94.25 2.69
N THR A 92 8.72 95.25 3.51
CA THR A 92 9.30 95.35 4.86
C THR A 92 8.34 94.82 5.91
N ARG A 93 7.05 94.70 5.55
CA ARG A 93 5.98 94.19 6.41
C ARG A 93 5.00 93.33 5.64
N CYS A 94 4.43 92.33 6.30
CA CYS A 94 3.23 91.67 5.84
C CYS A 94 2.06 92.66 5.83
N ILE A 95 1.27 92.67 4.76
CA ILE A 95 0.20 93.65 4.56
C ILE A 95 -0.92 93.39 5.56
N ALA A 96 -1.19 94.34 6.46
CA ALA A 96 -2.43 94.36 7.25
C ALA A 96 -3.57 94.92 6.37
N ALA A 97 -4.60 94.11 6.11
CA ALA A 97 -5.76 94.53 5.31
C ALA A 97 -6.53 95.71 5.96
N PRO A 98 -7.12 96.63 5.18
CA PRO A 98 -8.07 97.62 5.69
C PRO A 98 -9.31 96.94 6.29
N PRO A 99 -10.07 97.61 7.16
CA PRO A 99 -11.09 96.96 8.00
C PRO A 99 -12.32 96.36 7.27
N ASP A 100 -12.50 96.54 5.96
CA ASP A 100 -13.83 96.38 5.33
C ASP A 100 -13.87 95.58 4.01
N MET A 101 -13.25 94.39 3.97
CA MET A 101 -13.48 93.42 2.89
C MET A 101 -13.63 91.99 3.45
N THR A 102 -14.79 91.38 3.21
CA THR A 102 -15.21 90.06 3.72
C THR A 102 -14.89 88.88 2.78
N THR A 103 -13.89 89.00 1.90
CA THR A 103 -13.44 87.88 1.08
C THR A 103 -12.16 87.28 1.64
N VAL A 104 -12.21 86.01 2.04
CA VAL A 104 -11.08 85.20 2.49
C VAL A 104 -10.03 85.14 1.38
N GLY A 105 -8.96 85.92 1.53
CA GLY A 105 -7.81 85.96 0.63
C GLY A 105 -6.56 86.37 1.39
N VAL A 106 -5.70 85.38 1.67
CA VAL A 106 -4.23 85.33 1.92
C VAL A 106 -3.49 86.44 2.71
N ASN A 107 -4.14 87.53 3.15
CA ASN A 107 -3.48 88.73 3.65
C ASN A 107 -3.94 89.15 5.08
N ARG A 108 -4.41 88.20 5.89
CA ARG A 108 -4.56 88.36 7.34
C ARG A 108 -3.65 87.34 8.04
N PRO A 109 -3.04 87.65 9.20
CA PRO A 109 -2.64 86.57 10.08
C PRO A 109 -3.89 85.71 10.34
N PRO A 110 -3.82 84.37 10.19
CA PRO A 110 -4.97 83.50 10.35
C PRO A 110 -5.80 83.87 11.59
N ASP A 111 -7.12 83.94 11.42
CA ASP A 111 -7.99 84.16 12.57
C ASP A 111 -7.77 83.04 13.59
N VAL A 112 -7.98 83.35 14.87
CA VAL A 112 -7.87 82.36 15.94
C VAL A 112 -8.72 81.14 15.58
N PRO A 113 -8.17 79.91 15.67
CA PRO A 113 -8.88 78.70 15.29
C PRO A 113 -10.28 78.67 15.91
N ARG A 114 -11.31 78.36 15.12
CA ARG A 114 -12.65 78.12 15.69
C ARG A 114 -12.52 77.01 16.73
N ASN A 115 -13.17 77.18 17.88
CA ASN A 115 -13.15 76.30 19.07
C ASN A 115 -12.02 76.53 20.09
N GLY A 116 -11.74 77.79 20.44
CA GLY A 116 -11.04 78.12 21.70
C GLY A 116 -9.52 78.11 21.63
N GLY A 117 -8.93 78.11 20.44
CA GLY A 117 -7.48 78.35 20.31
C GLY A 117 -7.08 79.69 20.94
N GLN A 118 -5.85 79.79 21.42
CA GLN A 118 -5.22 81.04 21.83
C GLN A 118 -4.18 81.44 20.78
N ARG A 119 -4.16 82.73 20.44
CA ARG A 119 -3.13 83.31 19.57
C ARG A 119 -2.19 84.14 20.42
N GLU A 120 -0.92 83.77 20.41
CA GLU A 120 0.16 84.57 21.01
C GLU A 120 0.79 85.40 19.89
N TRP A 121 0.50 86.71 19.89
CA TRP A 121 1.01 87.65 18.89
C TRP A 121 1.39 88.97 19.55
N ASN A 122 2.59 89.47 19.25
CA ASN A 122 3.14 90.72 19.79
C ASN A 122 2.77 91.96 18.94
N ASN A 123 1.80 91.85 18.02
CA ASN A 123 1.42 92.88 17.04
C ASN A 123 2.53 93.27 16.04
N ASP A 124 3.60 92.50 15.94
CA ASP A 124 4.62 92.72 14.92
C ASP A 124 4.17 92.15 13.55
N THR A 125 4.51 92.84 12.48
CA THR A 125 4.18 92.47 11.10
C THR A 125 5.40 92.48 10.20
N ASP A 126 6.59 92.70 10.76
CA ASP A 126 7.82 92.70 10.00
C ASP A 126 8.07 91.29 9.41
N VAL A 127 8.74 91.24 8.25
CA VAL A 127 9.09 89.96 7.62
C VAL A 127 9.92 89.11 8.59
N GLY A 128 9.51 87.86 8.79
CA GLY A 128 10.12 86.95 9.76
C GLY A 128 9.43 86.93 11.13
N THR A 129 8.43 87.79 11.40
CA THR A 129 7.60 87.63 12.60
C THR A 129 6.89 86.29 12.58
N VAL A 130 6.86 85.62 13.74
CA VAL A 130 6.17 84.35 13.96
C VAL A 130 4.96 84.56 14.86
N ILE A 131 3.84 83.95 14.51
CA ILE A 131 2.63 83.89 15.35
C ILE A 131 2.42 82.45 15.79
N SER A 132 2.35 82.24 17.10
CA SER A 132 2.07 80.93 17.68
C SER A 132 0.58 80.77 17.97
N TYR A 133 -0.01 79.67 17.47
CA TYR A 133 -1.38 79.26 17.77
C TYR A 133 -1.35 78.05 18.67
N LYS A 134 -2.06 78.11 19.81
CA LYS A 134 -2.15 77.01 20.77
C LYS A 134 -3.59 76.53 20.92
N CYS A 135 -3.80 75.22 20.95
CA CYS A 135 -5.10 74.67 21.37
C CYS A 135 -5.17 74.55 22.91
N PRO A 136 -6.37 74.60 23.52
CA PRO A 136 -6.55 74.35 24.94
C PRO A 136 -6.02 72.98 25.37
N GLU A 137 -5.67 72.83 26.66
CA GLU A 137 -5.24 71.54 27.21
C GLU A 137 -6.24 70.42 26.85
N ARG A 138 -5.73 69.33 26.27
CA ARG A 138 -6.46 68.13 25.78
C ARG A 138 -7.15 68.25 24.41
N ILE A 139 -6.94 69.33 23.68
CA ILE A 139 -7.42 69.47 22.29
C ILE A 139 -6.19 69.67 21.38
N GLY A 140 -6.14 68.95 20.27
CA GLY A 140 -5.09 69.07 19.26
C GLY A 140 -5.57 69.77 18.00
N PHE A 141 -4.64 70.24 17.18
CA PHE A 141 -4.94 70.64 15.81
C PHE A 141 -5.22 69.39 14.95
N ASP A 142 -6.33 69.41 14.21
CA ASP A 142 -6.64 68.36 13.22
C ASP A 142 -5.82 68.59 11.94
N VAL A 143 -4.53 68.24 12.02
CA VAL A 143 -3.56 68.44 10.95
C VAL A 143 -2.63 67.23 10.81
N ASP A 144 -2.31 66.88 9.58
CA ASP A 144 -1.32 65.84 9.29
C ASP A 144 0.09 66.38 9.55
N THR A 145 0.82 65.77 10.49
CA THR A 145 2.20 66.16 10.82
C THR A 145 3.13 66.08 9.61
N LYS A 146 2.87 65.16 8.66
CA LYS A 146 3.63 65.07 7.41
C LYS A 146 3.46 66.32 6.56
N TYR A 147 2.25 66.89 6.52
CA TYR A 147 1.99 68.13 5.81
C TYR A 147 2.75 69.30 6.47
N LEU A 148 2.74 69.38 7.80
CA LEU A 148 3.45 70.42 8.55
C LEU A 148 4.96 70.39 8.27
N THR A 149 5.58 69.21 8.33
CA THR A 149 7.00 69.03 8.04
C THR A 149 7.32 69.37 6.57
N GLN A 150 6.48 68.92 5.63
CA GLN A 150 6.68 69.17 4.20
C GLN A 150 6.67 70.66 3.85
N HIS A 151 5.88 71.46 4.58
CA HIS A 151 5.73 72.89 4.34
C HIS A 151 6.51 73.76 5.32
N GLY A 152 7.39 73.16 6.15
CA GLY A 152 8.32 73.89 7.00
C GLY A 152 7.69 74.61 8.19
N PHE A 153 6.51 74.18 8.66
CA PHE A 153 5.91 74.71 9.89
C PHE A 153 6.70 74.25 11.12
N GLN A 154 6.91 75.14 12.08
CA GLN A 154 7.34 74.76 13.43
C GLN A 154 6.10 74.43 14.27
N TYR A 155 6.15 73.33 15.01
CA TYR A 155 5.02 72.86 15.81
C TYR A 155 5.47 72.05 17.02
N ASP A 156 4.66 72.09 18.08
CA ASP A 156 4.86 71.28 19.28
C ASP A 156 3.82 70.16 19.35
N VAL A 157 4.24 68.99 19.82
CA VAL A 157 3.35 67.86 20.12
C VAL A 157 3.32 67.59 21.63
N ASN A 158 2.16 67.18 22.14
CA ASN A 158 2.07 66.71 23.52
C ASN A 158 2.60 65.26 23.67
N SER A 159 2.55 64.71 24.89
CA SER A 159 2.97 63.33 25.18
C SER A 159 2.26 62.26 24.34
N ASP A 160 1.11 62.61 23.79
CA ASP A 160 0.26 61.70 23.03
C ASP A 160 0.47 61.84 21.52
N GLY A 161 1.35 62.73 21.07
CA GLY A 161 1.63 62.98 19.66
C GLY A 161 0.66 63.93 18.96
N ASN A 162 -0.31 64.51 19.68
CA ASN A 162 -1.19 65.54 19.13
C ASN A 162 -0.44 66.87 18.98
N VAL A 163 -0.62 67.54 17.84
CA VAL A 163 -0.08 68.90 17.63
C VAL A 163 -0.85 69.89 18.51
N ILE A 164 -0.16 70.54 19.44
CA ILE A 164 -0.74 71.47 20.42
C ILE A 164 -0.38 72.93 20.16
N SER A 165 0.70 73.18 19.42
CA SER A 165 1.15 74.51 19.00
C SER A 165 1.58 74.48 17.53
N ILE A 166 1.22 75.50 16.75
CA ILE A 166 1.70 75.70 15.38
C ILE A 166 2.15 77.15 15.22
N ASP A 167 3.34 77.33 14.67
CA ASP A 167 3.93 78.63 14.39
C ASP A 167 3.76 79.00 12.91
N VAL A 168 3.23 80.19 12.66
CA VAL A 168 3.00 80.75 11.31
C VAL A 168 3.90 81.96 11.10
N MET A 169 4.72 81.92 10.06
CA MET A 169 5.70 82.98 9.77
C MET A 169 5.20 83.96 8.70
N CYS A 170 5.54 85.24 8.86
CA CYS A 170 5.45 86.25 7.79
C CYS A 170 6.59 86.05 6.80
N LEU A 171 6.27 85.67 5.56
CA LEU A 171 7.23 85.35 4.50
C LEU A 171 7.78 86.61 3.82
N SER A 172 8.89 86.46 3.10
CA SER A 172 9.61 87.56 2.44
C SER A 172 8.85 88.23 1.27
N ASP A 173 7.77 87.59 0.80
CA ASP A 173 6.84 88.15 -0.18
C ASP A 173 5.73 89.00 0.45
N GLY A 174 5.75 89.17 1.78
CA GLY A 174 4.75 89.94 2.53
C GLY A 174 3.44 89.19 2.79
N GLN A 175 3.40 87.86 2.57
CA GLN A 175 2.26 87.00 2.92
C GLN A 175 2.53 86.19 4.19
N TRP A 176 1.47 85.89 4.95
CA TRP A 176 1.54 84.91 6.02
C TRP A 176 1.51 83.51 5.43
N GLN A 177 2.29 82.59 5.99
CA GLN A 177 2.27 81.17 5.60
C GLN A 177 0.85 80.60 5.76
N GLY A 178 0.15 80.37 4.65
CA GLY A 178 -1.28 80.07 4.67
C GLY A 178 -1.58 78.61 5.03
N PHE A 179 -2.38 78.39 6.09
CA PHE A 179 -3.04 77.10 6.33
C PHE A 179 -4.33 77.29 7.15
N ASN A 180 -5.27 76.35 7.02
CA ASN A 180 -6.54 76.37 7.76
C ASN A 180 -6.48 75.26 8.82
N PHE A 181 -6.35 75.64 10.09
CA PHE A 181 -6.28 74.71 11.21
C PHE A 181 -7.44 74.95 12.18
N SER A 182 -8.01 73.85 12.69
CA SER A 182 -9.09 73.86 13.69
C SER A 182 -8.70 72.99 14.89
N CYS A 183 -8.96 73.48 16.10
CA CYS A 183 -8.86 72.67 17.31
C CYS A 183 -10.07 71.73 17.35
N LEU A 184 -9.84 70.43 17.24
CA LEU A 184 -10.87 69.39 17.32
C LEU A 184 -10.48 68.39 18.41
N GLU A 185 -11.49 67.94 19.16
CA GLU A 185 -11.30 66.85 20.12
C GLU A 185 -10.98 65.58 19.32
N THR A 186 -9.79 65.01 19.52
CA THR A 186 -9.34 63.80 18.81
C THR A 186 -10.22 62.62 19.20
N LEU A 187 -11.26 62.35 18.42
CA LEU A 187 -12.08 61.15 18.54
C LEU A 187 -11.48 60.02 17.70
N CYS A 188 -11.60 58.79 18.18
CA CYS A 188 -11.27 57.61 17.41
C CYS A 188 -12.15 57.60 16.15
N ARG A 189 -11.52 57.55 14.97
CA ARG A 189 -12.20 57.73 13.68
C ARG A 189 -13.26 56.65 13.41
N GLN A 190 -13.12 55.49 14.04
CA GLN A 190 -14.01 54.34 13.88
C GLN A 190 -14.34 53.71 15.23
N ASP A 191 -15.39 52.90 15.26
CA ASP A 191 -15.65 52.01 16.39
C ASP A 191 -14.52 50.98 16.53
N PRO A 192 -14.23 50.53 17.76
CA PRO A 192 -13.26 49.47 17.97
C PRO A 192 -13.66 48.21 17.18
N PRO A 193 -12.69 47.47 16.60
CA PRO A 193 -13.00 46.29 15.80
C PRO A 193 -13.87 45.29 16.56
N ALA A 194 -14.78 44.61 15.86
CA ALA A 194 -15.54 43.50 16.48
C ALA A 194 -14.65 42.25 16.53
N PRO A 195 -14.65 41.48 17.64
CA PRO A 195 -13.92 40.22 17.71
C PRO A 195 -14.56 39.18 16.77
N ALA A 196 -13.73 38.35 16.15
CA ALA A 196 -14.18 37.24 15.30
C ALA A 196 -14.25 35.93 16.11
N ASN A 197 -14.99 34.94 15.60
CA ASN A 197 -15.08 33.57 16.15
C ASN A 197 -15.51 33.48 17.62
N GLY A 198 -16.50 34.28 18.03
CA GLY A 198 -17.16 34.13 19.33
C GLY A 198 -16.49 34.86 20.50
N GLY A 199 -15.45 35.65 20.26
CA GLY A 199 -14.95 36.59 21.27
C GLY A 199 -16.01 37.58 21.72
N THR A 200 -15.94 38.04 22.97
CA THR A 200 -16.81 39.09 23.50
C THR A 200 -16.05 40.41 23.56
N ARG A 201 -16.77 41.52 23.32
CA ARG A 201 -16.23 42.88 23.39
C ARG A 201 -16.99 43.67 24.44
N VAL A 202 -16.27 44.22 25.41
CA VAL A 202 -16.79 45.16 26.41
C VAL A 202 -16.29 46.55 26.05
N TRP A 203 -17.22 47.40 25.59
CA TRP A 203 -16.98 48.78 25.19
C TRP A 203 -18.14 49.65 25.69
N ASP A 204 -17.80 50.82 26.23
CA ASP A 204 -18.74 51.78 26.84
C ASP A 204 -19.36 52.76 25.82
N GLY A 205 -19.00 52.65 24.54
CA GLY A 205 -19.46 53.58 23.49
C GLY A 205 -18.59 54.83 23.35
N ASN A 206 -17.58 55.02 24.22
CA ASN A 206 -16.73 56.20 24.19
C ASN A 206 -15.70 56.11 23.05
N ARG A 207 -15.51 57.21 22.33
CA ARG A 207 -14.51 57.35 21.26
C ARG A 207 -13.43 58.37 21.60
N LYS A 208 -13.34 58.82 22.85
CA LYS A 208 -12.26 59.73 23.25
C LYS A 208 -10.93 58.99 23.24
N GLN A 209 -9.88 59.71 22.90
CA GLN A 209 -8.51 59.23 23.06
C GLN A 209 -8.30 58.66 24.48
N GLY A 210 -7.58 57.53 24.58
CA GLY A 210 -7.36 56.85 25.85
C GLY A 210 -8.51 55.94 26.30
N THR A 211 -9.62 55.87 25.54
CA THR A 211 -10.67 54.87 25.81
C THR A 211 -10.08 53.46 25.65
N ILE A 212 -10.37 52.60 26.61
CA ILE A 212 -9.92 51.21 26.65
C ILE A 212 -11.10 50.29 26.30
N VAL A 213 -10.86 49.34 25.41
CA VAL A 213 -11.82 48.30 25.04
C VAL A 213 -11.26 46.95 25.46
N SER A 214 -12.07 46.18 26.17
CA SER A 214 -11.68 44.83 26.61
C SER A 214 -12.29 43.77 25.70
N TYR A 215 -11.49 42.78 25.33
CA TYR A 215 -11.87 41.61 24.57
C TYR A 215 -11.57 40.36 25.38
N SER A 216 -12.46 39.38 25.33
CA SER A 216 -12.22 38.08 25.92
C SER A 216 -12.63 36.96 24.97
N CYS A 217 -11.90 35.85 25.03
CA CYS A 217 -12.29 34.63 24.33
C CYS A 217 -13.17 33.73 25.21
N PRO A 218 -14.09 32.95 24.61
CA PRO A 218 -14.82 31.90 25.31
C PRO A 218 -13.87 30.86 25.94
N ASP A 219 -14.38 30.09 26.89
CA ASP A 219 -13.64 28.98 27.50
C ASP A 219 -13.01 28.07 26.42
N LEU A 220 -11.74 27.68 26.66
CA LEU A 220 -10.92 26.82 25.77
C LEU A 220 -10.52 27.46 24.42
N GLN A 221 -10.58 28.78 24.31
CA GLN A 221 -10.03 29.55 23.20
C GLN A 221 -9.10 30.66 23.70
N ALA A 222 -8.20 31.13 22.84
CA ALA A 222 -7.29 32.24 23.12
C ALA A 222 -6.97 33.04 21.85
N PHE A 223 -6.50 34.26 22.03
CA PHE A 223 -5.98 35.08 20.95
C PHE A 223 -4.60 34.55 20.50
N ASP A 224 -4.44 34.36 19.19
CA ASP A 224 -3.17 33.94 18.57
C ASP A 224 -2.45 35.17 18.02
N LEU A 225 -1.79 35.90 18.92
CA LEU A 225 -1.04 37.13 18.63
C LEU A 225 0.47 36.84 18.66
N SER A 226 1.23 37.38 17.70
CA SER A 226 2.70 37.29 17.75
C SER A 226 3.28 38.16 18.87
N GLU A 227 4.47 37.80 19.38
CA GLU A 227 5.17 38.59 20.41
C GLU A 227 5.43 40.04 19.96
N ASP A 228 5.62 40.28 18.67
CA ASP A 228 5.82 41.61 18.11
C ASP A 228 4.62 42.54 18.34
N TYR A 229 3.39 42.00 18.36
CA TYR A 229 2.18 42.76 18.69
C TYR A 229 2.07 43.05 20.18
N LEU A 230 2.46 42.10 21.03
CA LEU A 230 2.33 42.23 22.49
C LEU A 230 3.27 43.27 23.10
N ASN A 231 4.34 43.62 22.38
CA ASN A 231 5.30 44.64 22.81
C ASN A 231 4.84 46.09 22.50
N GLN A 232 3.67 46.27 21.90
CA GLN A 232 3.14 47.60 21.60
C GLN A 232 2.53 48.25 22.84
N LYS A 233 2.88 49.52 23.11
CA LYS A 233 2.50 50.26 24.34
C LYS A 233 0.99 50.37 24.59
N SER A 234 0.16 50.20 23.56
CA SER A 234 -1.29 50.40 23.61
C SER A 234 -2.10 49.13 23.91
N ILE A 235 -1.41 48.00 24.12
CA ILE A 235 -2.02 46.69 24.35
C ILE A 235 -1.68 46.20 25.76
N LYS A 236 -2.71 45.87 26.56
CA LYS A 236 -2.55 45.12 27.81
C LYS A 236 -3.24 43.77 27.66
N TYR A 237 -2.70 42.72 28.28
CA TYR A 237 -3.26 41.38 28.12
C TYR A 237 -3.12 40.55 29.39
N ILE A 238 -3.98 39.55 29.54
CA ILE A 238 -3.93 38.57 30.63
C ILE A 238 -3.75 37.18 30.00
N LYS A 239 -2.74 36.44 30.50
CA LYS A 239 -2.48 35.06 30.12
C LYS A 239 -3.07 34.10 31.15
N ALA A 240 -3.80 33.09 30.68
CA ALA A 240 -4.14 31.90 31.45
C ALA A 240 -3.41 30.71 30.82
N ASN A 241 -2.58 30.00 31.59
CA ASN A 241 -1.77 28.86 31.11
C ASN A 241 -0.97 29.18 29.84
N GLU A 242 -0.26 30.32 29.83
CA GLU A 242 0.55 30.85 28.71
C GLU A 242 -0.23 31.34 27.48
N THR A 243 -1.56 31.17 27.45
CA THR A 243 -2.42 31.61 26.35
C THR A 243 -3.16 32.91 26.70
N ILE A 244 -3.31 33.83 25.75
CA ILE A 244 -3.93 35.14 25.99
C ILE A 244 -5.45 35.00 25.90
N VAL A 245 -6.12 35.10 27.04
CA VAL A 245 -7.58 34.94 27.15
C VAL A 245 -8.31 36.27 27.21
N GLU A 246 -7.62 37.33 27.64
CA GLU A 246 -8.15 38.70 27.66
C GLU A 246 -7.13 39.69 27.08
N LEU A 247 -7.64 40.64 26.31
CA LEU A 247 -6.88 41.67 25.63
C LEU A 247 -7.58 43.03 25.84
N GLN A 248 -6.81 44.06 26.15
CA GLN A 248 -7.26 45.45 26.22
C GLN A 248 -6.53 46.28 25.18
N ILE A 249 -7.29 46.99 24.34
CA ILE A 249 -6.75 47.90 23.32
C ILE A 249 -7.14 49.31 23.71
N THR A 250 -6.18 50.23 23.64
CA THR A 250 -6.40 51.66 23.90
C THR A 250 -6.44 52.42 22.58
N CYS A 251 -7.40 53.34 22.43
CA CYS A 251 -7.41 54.27 21.31
C CYS A 251 -6.22 55.24 21.42
N ASP A 252 -5.37 55.24 20.41
CA ASP A 252 -4.11 55.99 20.42
C ASP A 252 -4.31 57.49 20.19
N GLY A 253 -3.23 58.26 20.35
CA GLY A 253 -3.21 59.71 20.14
C GLY A 253 -3.46 60.15 18.70
N PHE A 254 -3.52 59.22 17.74
CA PHE A 254 -3.85 59.51 16.34
C PHE A 254 -5.33 59.23 16.03
N GLY A 255 -6.13 58.87 17.04
CA GLY A 255 -7.54 58.52 16.86
C GLY A 255 -7.72 57.19 16.11
N ALA A 256 -6.75 56.27 16.19
CA ALA A 256 -6.83 54.95 15.62
C ALA A 256 -6.89 53.87 16.72
N TRP A 257 -7.69 52.82 16.46
CA TRP A 257 -7.55 51.57 17.19
C TRP A 257 -6.40 50.79 16.54
N GLN A 258 -5.47 50.26 17.33
CA GLN A 258 -4.47 49.37 16.79
C GLN A 258 -5.15 48.13 16.20
N VAL A 259 -4.94 47.91 14.90
CA VAL A 259 -5.55 46.79 14.18
C VAL A 259 -4.77 45.53 14.55
N VAL A 260 -5.39 44.69 15.37
CA VAL A 260 -4.89 43.36 15.75
C VAL A 260 -5.89 42.31 15.30
N ASP A 261 -5.42 41.13 14.91
CA ASP A 261 -6.31 40.00 14.61
C ASP A 261 -6.98 39.51 15.89
N LEU A 262 -8.24 39.88 16.08
CA LEU A 262 -9.06 39.53 17.26
C LEU A 262 -9.80 38.19 17.09
N SER A 263 -9.20 37.25 16.37
CA SER A 263 -9.77 35.92 16.17
C SER A 263 -9.42 34.99 17.33
N CYS A 264 -10.43 34.56 18.09
CA CYS A 264 -10.26 33.50 19.07
C CYS A 264 -9.97 32.17 18.36
N LYS A 265 -8.89 31.50 18.76
CA LYS A 265 -8.50 30.18 18.26
C LYS A 265 -8.60 29.13 19.37
N PRO A 266 -8.99 27.89 19.05
CA PRO A 266 -9.04 26.82 20.03
C PRO A 266 -7.66 26.59 20.67
N THR A 267 -7.60 26.49 22.00
CA THR A 267 -6.39 26.07 22.74
C THR A 267 -6.38 24.58 23.05
N TYR A 268 -7.54 23.94 22.91
CA TYR A 268 -7.73 22.51 23.10
C TYR A 268 -8.44 21.90 21.89
N CYS A 269 -8.20 20.60 21.66
CA CYS A 269 -9.03 19.86 20.73
C CYS A 269 -10.43 19.69 21.28
N THR A 270 -11.41 19.96 20.44
CA THR A 270 -12.81 19.65 20.73
C THR A 270 -13.02 18.14 20.66
N GLY A 271 -13.60 17.58 21.71
CA GLY A 271 -13.88 16.15 21.82
C GLY A 271 -12.71 15.30 22.33
N GLN A 272 -13.00 14.03 22.58
CA GLN A 272 -11.97 13.05 22.93
C GLN A 272 -11.14 12.68 21.69
N PRO A 273 -9.86 12.29 21.87
CA PRO A 273 -9.10 11.68 20.79
C PRO A 273 -9.88 10.50 20.19
N PRO A 274 -9.68 10.18 18.90
CA PRO A 274 -10.29 8.99 18.30
C PRO A 274 -10.17 7.77 19.20
N ASN A 275 -11.22 6.98 19.30
CA ASN A 275 -11.14 5.75 20.08
C ASN A 275 -10.06 4.84 19.49
N ALA A 276 -9.43 4.05 20.36
CA ALA A 276 -8.52 3.02 19.89
C ALA A 276 -9.29 2.12 18.90
N PRO A 277 -8.69 1.80 17.76
CA PRO A 277 -9.35 0.98 16.75
C PRO A 277 -9.59 -0.42 17.26
N LEU A 278 -10.49 -1.17 16.60
CA LEU A 278 -10.81 -2.54 17.00
C LEU A 278 -9.51 -3.37 17.08
N GLY A 279 -9.21 -3.87 18.29
CA GLY A 279 -8.00 -4.63 18.60
C GLY A 279 -6.80 -3.79 19.04
N GLY A 280 -6.73 -2.49 18.74
CA GLY A 280 -5.65 -1.60 19.17
C GLY A 280 -5.82 -1.06 20.59
N SER A 281 -4.74 -0.56 21.17
CA SER A 281 -4.77 0.16 22.46
C SER A 281 -4.21 1.58 22.31
N ARG A 282 -4.83 2.51 23.04
CA ARG A 282 -4.35 3.90 23.16
C ARG A 282 -3.28 3.94 24.25
N ILE A 283 -2.07 4.39 23.91
CA ILE A 283 -0.97 4.58 24.86
C ILE A 283 -1.05 6.03 25.34
N GLU A 284 -1.36 6.20 26.64
CA GLU A 284 -1.40 7.44 27.42
C GLU A 284 -1.78 8.75 26.68
N SER A 285 -2.90 9.35 27.09
CA SER A 285 -3.27 10.70 26.63
C SER A 285 -2.60 11.73 27.54
N LEU A 286 -1.72 12.57 26.97
CA LEU A 286 -1.51 13.90 27.53
C LEU A 286 -2.77 14.73 27.36
N THR A 287 -2.89 15.80 28.14
CA THR A 287 -4.01 16.75 28.06
C THR A 287 -4.20 17.23 26.61
N PRO A 288 -5.45 17.38 26.12
CA PRO A 288 -5.78 17.59 24.71
C PRO A 288 -5.49 19.02 24.24
N LYS A 289 -4.27 19.50 24.46
CA LYS A 289 -3.80 20.80 23.99
C LYS A 289 -3.52 20.74 22.50
N VAL A 290 -3.73 21.84 21.78
CA VAL A 290 -3.28 21.97 20.40
C VAL A 290 -1.79 21.65 20.29
N GLY A 291 -1.43 20.78 19.34
CA GLY A 291 -0.07 20.25 19.17
C GLY A 291 0.25 19.00 19.99
N SER A 292 -0.60 18.59 20.95
CA SER A 292 -0.44 17.29 21.62
C SER A 292 -0.69 16.14 20.64
N ALA A 293 -0.07 14.99 20.90
CA ALA A 293 -0.22 13.78 20.11
C ALA A 293 -0.67 12.62 21.00
N VAL A 294 -1.43 11.69 20.43
CA VAL A 294 -1.85 10.45 21.07
C VAL A 294 -1.34 9.27 20.25
N SER A 295 -0.68 8.33 20.92
CA SER A 295 -0.19 7.09 20.31
C SER A 295 -1.24 5.98 20.36
N TYR A 296 -1.37 5.24 19.27
CA TYR A 296 -2.15 4.00 19.16
C TYR A 296 -1.24 2.87 18.75
N ARG A 297 -1.33 1.74 19.43
CA ARG A 297 -0.49 0.56 19.13
C ARG A 297 -1.34 -0.67 18.94
N CYS A 298 -1.02 -1.47 17.92
CA CYS A 298 -1.63 -2.78 17.77
C CYS A 298 -1.02 -3.80 18.76
N PRO A 299 -1.77 -4.85 19.14
CA PRO A 299 -1.24 -5.95 19.94
C PRO A 299 -0.07 -6.62 19.23
N LYS A 300 0.71 -7.39 19.99
CA LYS A 300 1.79 -8.22 19.45
C LYS A 300 1.24 -9.08 18.28
N ASN A 301 1.96 -9.12 17.16
CA ASN A 301 1.62 -9.85 15.92
C ASN A 301 0.45 -9.26 15.10
N MET A 302 0.06 -8.02 15.37
CA MET A 302 -0.90 -7.28 14.56
C MET A 302 -0.29 -5.96 14.09
N ALA A 303 -0.81 -5.44 12.98
CA ALA A 303 -0.43 -4.16 12.41
C ALA A 303 -1.65 -3.41 11.87
N PHE A 304 -1.51 -2.10 11.71
CA PHE A 304 -2.53 -1.26 11.09
C PHE A 304 -2.62 -1.54 9.59
N THR A 305 -3.84 -1.59 9.06
CA THR A 305 -4.12 -1.80 7.62
C THR A 305 -3.91 -0.55 6.76
N THR A 306 -3.61 0.58 7.37
CA THR A 306 -3.48 1.87 6.68
C THR A 306 -2.30 1.85 5.70
N ASN A 307 -2.51 2.34 4.47
CA ASN A 307 -1.43 2.47 3.49
C ASN A 307 -0.41 3.53 3.97
N LYS A 308 0.89 3.19 3.85
CA LYS A 308 2.02 4.10 4.13
C LYS A 308 1.93 5.39 3.32
N GLU A 309 1.47 5.33 2.07
CA GLU A 309 1.30 6.52 1.22
C GLU A 309 0.26 7.49 1.82
N THR A 310 -0.80 6.96 2.41
CA THR A 310 -1.83 7.75 3.10
C THR A 310 -1.26 8.40 4.36
N LEU A 311 -0.46 7.67 5.14
CA LEU A 311 0.18 8.20 6.34
C LEU A 311 1.20 9.30 5.99
N ASN A 312 2.03 9.05 4.97
CA ASN A 312 3.05 10.00 4.49
C ASN A 312 2.42 11.28 3.92
N SER A 313 1.38 11.17 3.10
CA SER A 313 0.66 12.34 2.57
C SER A 313 -0.08 13.13 3.64
N SER A 314 -0.46 12.49 4.74
CA SER A 314 -1.13 13.13 5.88
C SER A 314 -0.15 13.69 6.93
N GLY A 315 1.17 13.45 6.81
CA GLY A 315 2.16 13.90 7.79
C GLY A 315 2.08 13.22 9.16
N ILE A 316 1.40 12.07 9.24
CA ILE A 316 1.16 11.31 10.47
C ILE A 316 2.46 10.58 10.84
N ILE A 317 2.86 10.65 12.11
CA ILE A 317 4.05 9.95 12.62
C ILE A 317 3.66 8.50 12.92
N TYR A 318 4.47 7.54 12.49
CA TYR A 318 4.23 6.12 12.73
C TYR A 318 5.53 5.35 12.95
N THR A 319 5.43 4.18 13.59
CA THR A 319 6.57 3.25 13.79
C THR A 319 6.30 1.95 13.06
N GLU A 320 7.34 1.43 12.39
CA GLU A 320 7.29 0.15 11.71
C GLU A 320 8.06 -0.95 12.45
N THR A 321 7.62 -2.18 12.30
CA THR A 321 8.37 -3.38 12.66
C THR A 321 8.19 -4.39 11.53
N ASP A 322 9.29 -4.88 10.98
CA ASP A 322 9.32 -5.83 9.84
C ASP A 322 8.52 -5.39 8.60
N GLY A 323 8.46 -4.07 8.37
CA GLY A 323 7.76 -3.45 7.25
C GLY A 323 6.28 -3.16 7.49
N TYR A 324 5.74 -3.46 8.67
CA TYR A 324 4.36 -3.23 9.06
C TYR A 324 4.22 -2.09 10.06
N VAL A 325 3.17 -1.28 9.94
CA VAL A 325 2.88 -0.16 10.85
C VAL A 325 2.28 -0.69 12.15
N VAL A 326 3.02 -0.60 13.25
CA VAL A 326 2.60 -1.15 14.57
C VAL A 326 2.16 -0.06 15.55
N GLU A 327 2.56 1.19 15.30
CA GLU A 327 2.18 2.36 16.11
C GLU A 327 1.91 3.58 15.23
N ILE A 328 0.86 4.34 15.53
CA ILE A 328 0.46 5.57 14.84
C ILE A 328 0.25 6.68 15.88
N GLN A 329 0.70 7.90 15.59
CA GLN A 329 0.49 9.09 16.42
C GLN A 329 -0.41 10.10 15.73
N LEU A 330 -1.57 10.39 16.32
CA LEU A 330 -2.50 11.41 15.82
C LEU A 330 -2.34 12.70 16.61
N LYS A 331 -2.21 13.83 15.91
CA LYS A 331 -2.01 15.14 16.53
C LYS A 331 -3.32 15.91 16.65
N CYS A 332 -3.38 16.75 17.68
CA CYS A 332 -4.37 17.80 17.80
C CYS A 332 -3.94 18.98 16.91
N THR A 333 -4.69 19.24 15.84
CA THR A 333 -4.35 20.27 14.84
C THR A 333 -4.62 21.68 15.35
N LYS A 334 -4.07 22.69 14.65
CA LYS A 334 -4.28 24.11 14.97
C LYS A 334 -5.74 24.57 14.89
N SER A 335 -6.61 23.82 14.22
CA SER A 335 -8.05 24.10 14.17
C SER A 335 -8.83 23.54 15.37
N GLY A 336 -8.16 22.88 16.31
CA GLY A 336 -8.82 22.25 17.46
C GLY A 336 -9.53 20.94 17.11
N ALA A 337 -9.16 20.29 15.99
CA ALA A 337 -9.62 18.96 15.62
C ALA A 337 -8.47 17.94 15.67
N TRP A 338 -8.77 16.70 16.07
CA TRP A 338 -7.81 15.59 15.97
C TRP A 338 -7.65 15.15 14.52
N GLU A 339 -6.42 14.81 14.12
CA GLU A 339 -6.17 14.11 12.86
C GLU A 339 -6.98 12.81 12.80
N THR A 340 -7.52 12.50 11.62
CA THR A 340 -8.33 11.30 11.40
C THR A 340 -7.67 10.42 10.37
N VAL A 341 -7.51 9.15 10.70
CA VAL A 341 -7.08 8.13 9.74
C VAL A 341 -7.84 6.84 10.04
N ASP A 342 -8.18 6.08 8.99
CA ASP A 342 -8.76 4.77 9.16
C ASP A 342 -7.70 3.82 9.72
N MET A 343 -7.90 3.41 10.97
CA MET A 343 -7.00 2.53 11.70
C MET A 343 -7.78 1.25 12.00
N THR A 344 -7.34 0.13 11.46
CA THR A 344 -7.86 -1.19 11.88
C THR A 344 -6.66 -2.10 12.11
N CYS A 345 -6.58 -2.72 13.29
CA CYS A 345 -5.53 -3.71 13.53
C CYS A 345 -5.93 -5.04 12.87
N ARG A 346 -5.03 -5.61 12.07
CA ARG A 346 -5.16 -6.96 11.53
C ARG A 346 -3.91 -7.76 11.80
N TRP A 347 -4.05 -9.09 11.79
CA TRP A 347 -2.90 -9.98 11.86
C TRP A 347 -1.98 -9.71 10.68
N ASN A 348 -0.70 -9.51 10.96
CA ASN A 348 0.34 -9.41 9.94
C ASN A 348 1.20 -10.67 9.87
N ILE A 349 1.14 -11.51 10.91
CA ILE A 349 1.73 -12.84 10.94
C ILE A 349 0.76 -13.88 11.50
N CYS A 350 0.93 -15.13 11.10
CA CYS A 350 0.29 -16.28 11.74
C CYS A 350 0.87 -16.51 13.13
N VAL A 351 0.01 -16.90 14.07
CA VAL A 351 0.38 -17.13 15.47
C VAL A 351 1.36 -18.31 15.57
N ASP A 352 1.02 -19.40 14.90
CA ASP A 352 1.74 -20.67 14.95
C ASP A 352 2.52 -20.93 13.66
N ASP A 353 3.51 -21.83 13.76
CA ASP A 353 4.13 -22.42 12.58
C ASP A 353 3.07 -23.24 11.82
N PRO A 354 3.18 -23.38 10.49
CA PRO A 354 2.35 -24.34 9.77
C PRO A 354 2.55 -25.73 10.38
N SER A 355 1.51 -26.55 10.34
CA SER A 355 1.51 -27.94 10.81
C SER A 355 2.69 -28.74 10.27
N GLN A 356 3.09 -29.77 11.01
CA GLN A 356 4.13 -30.68 10.56
C GLN A 356 3.62 -31.51 9.38
N ALA A 357 4.53 -31.95 8.51
CA ALA A 357 4.17 -32.87 7.44
C ALA A 357 3.52 -34.13 8.03
N PRO A 358 2.53 -34.74 7.36
CA PRO A 358 2.00 -36.02 7.78
C PRO A 358 3.12 -37.09 7.74
N PRO A 359 2.95 -38.22 8.47
CA PRO A 359 3.91 -39.31 8.44
C PRO A 359 4.27 -39.72 7.00
N GLY A 360 5.56 -39.73 6.68
CA GLY A 360 6.08 -40.04 5.34
C GLY A 360 6.13 -38.85 4.38
N GLY A 361 5.35 -37.78 4.61
CA GLY A 361 5.36 -36.56 3.79
C GLY A 361 6.54 -35.63 4.10
N SER A 362 6.73 -34.64 3.23
CA SER A 362 7.70 -33.57 3.41
C SER A 362 7.02 -32.21 3.45
N ARG A 363 7.60 -31.27 4.21
CA ARG A 363 7.16 -29.87 4.29
C ARG A 363 8.28 -28.96 3.86
N GLN A 364 8.02 -28.12 2.88
CA GLN A 364 8.90 -27.01 2.47
C GLN A 364 8.30 -25.70 2.96
N TRP A 365 9.00 -25.05 3.89
CA TRP A 365 8.60 -23.78 4.47
C TRP A 365 9.85 -22.93 4.73
N ASN A 366 9.80 -21.65 4.40
CA ASN A 366 10.94 -20.73 4.50
C ASN A 366 11.14 -20.14 5.91
N GLY A 367 10.36 -20.57 6.90
CA GLY A 367 10.40 -20.03 8.27
C GLY A 367 9.62 -18.74 8.50
N SER A 368 9.00 -18.18 7.44
CA SER A 368 8.25 -16.93 7.52
C SER A 368 6.78 -17.16 7.83
N LYS A 369 6.22 -16.33 8.70
CA LYS A 369 4.82 -16.41 9.15
C LYS A 369 3.96 -15.27 8.60
N LYS A 370 4.45 -14.49 7.64
CA LYS A 370 3.73 -13.31 7.17
C LYS A 370 2.43 -13.74 6.51
N VAL A 371 1.39 -12.94 6.68
CA VAL A 371 0.13 -13.16 5.96
C VAL A 371 0.41 -13.19 4.46
N GLY A 372 -0.09 -14.24 3.80
CA GLY A 372 0.18 -14.52 2.39
C GLY A 372 1.32 -15.51 2.14
N ASP A 373 2.19 -15.79 3.12
CA ASP A 373 3.24 -16.81 2.99
C ASP A 373 2.64 -18.20 2.82
N VAL A 374 3.40 -19.06 2.13
CA VAL A 374 2.96 -20.39 1.71
C VAL A 374 3.89 -21.46 2.29
N ALA A 375 3.31 -22.55 2.76
CA ALA A 375 3.99 -23.78 3.12
C ALA A 375 3.53 -24.90 2.17
N ASN A 376 4.49 -25.55 1.50
CA ASN A 376 4.22 -26.62 0.55
C ASN A 376 4.37 -27.97 1.23
N PHE A 377 3.40 -28.85 1.02
CA PHE A 377 3.39 -30.21 1.52
C PHE A 377 3.37 -31.17 0.35
N SER A 378 4.26 -32.16 0.38
CA SER A 378 4.31 -33.22 -0.63
C SER A 378 4.33 -34.60 0.00
N CYS A 379 3.80 -35.58 -0.72
CA CYS A 379 3.94 -36.99 -0.37
C CYS A 379 5.21 -37.58 -1.01
N PRO A 380 5.77 -38.66 -0.43
CA PRO A 380 6.90 -39.36 -1.02
C PRO A 380 6.48 -40.09 -2.31
N GLU A 381 7.45 -40.59 -3.06
CA GLU A 381 7.21 -41.31 -4.31
C GLU A 381 6.21 -42.46 -4.10
N ASN A 382 5.33 -42.70 -5.09
CA ASN A 382 4.23 -43.68 -5.03
C ASN A 382 3.15 -43.44 -3.96
N HIS A 383 3.10 -42.25 -3.36
CA HIS A 383 2.05 -41.83 -2.44
C HIS A 383 1.32 -40.58 -2.92
N ALA A 384 0.10 -40.40 -2.45
CA ALA A 384 -0.66 -39.17 -2.63
C ALA A 384 -1.50 -38.84 -1.39
N PHE A 385 -1.94 -37.60 -1.31
CA PHE A 385 -2.81 -37.14 -0.24
C PHE A 385 -4.22 -37.73 -0.43
N THR A 386 -4.78 -38.29 0.64
CA THR A 386 -6.22 -38.56 0.70
C THR A 386 -6.99 -37.28 1.03
N ALA A 387 -6.97 -36.34 0.09
CA ALA A 387 -7.75 -35.12 0.22
C ALA A 387 -8.92 -35.16 -0.77
N ASP A 388 -10.10 -34.75 -0.30
CA ASP A 388 -11.23 -34.49 -1.18
C ASP A 388 -10.92 -33.20 -1.97
N THR A 389 -10.72 -33.32 -3.28
CA THR A 389 -10.39 -32.20 -4.17
C THR A 389 -11.50 -31.15 -4.20
N GLY A 390 -12.76 -31.55 -4.02
CA GLY A 390 -13.89 -30.64 -3.85
C GLY A 390 -13.81 -29.84 -2.55
N TYR A 391 -13.37 -30.47 -1.46
CA TYR A 391 -13.13 -29.78 -0.20
C TYR A 391 -11.96 -28.77 -0.31
N LEU A 392 -10.84 -29.18 -0.92
CA LEU A 392 -9.69 -28.30 -1.14
C LEU A 392 -10.07 -27.07 -2.00
N ALA A 393 -10.81 -27.29 -3.08
CA ALA A 393 -11.30 -26.22 -3.95
C ALA A 393 -12.27 -25.27 -3.21
N ASN A 394 -13.22 -25.80 -2.44
CA ASN A 394 -14.17 -25.00 -1.65
C ASN A 394 -13.47 -24.13 -0.59
N MET A 395 -12.39 -24.63 -0.01
CA MET A 395 -11.56 -23.89 0.96
C MET A 395 -10.58 -22.90 0.30
N GLY A 396 -10.46 -22.94 -1.03
CA GLY A 396 -9.49 -22.18 -1.80
C GLY A 396 -8.04 -22.56 -1.46
N ILE A 397 -7.79 -23.84 -1.16
CA ILE A 397 -6.46 -24.37 -0.89
C ILE A 397 -5.86 -24.82 -2.23
N PRO A 398 -4.75 -24.23 -2.70
CA PRO A 398 -4.10 -24.65 -3.92
C PRO A 398 -3.49 -26.05 -3.78
N TYR A 399 -3.57 -26.85 -4.84
CA TYR A 399 -3.00 -28.19 -4.89
C TYR A 399 -2.55 -28.54 -6.31
N GLU A 400 -1.67 -29.53 -6.44
CA GLU A 400 -1.25 -30.10 -7.73
C GLU A 400 -1.62 -31.58 -7.78
N GLU A 401 -2.14 -32.01 -8.92
CA GLU A 401 -2.49 -33.40 -9.22
C GLU A 401 -1.49 -34.01 -10.22
N SER A 402 -1.19 -35.28 -10.04
CA SER A 402 -0.46 -36.12 -11.00
C SER A 402 -1.21 -37.44 -11.16
N ASP A 403 -1.57 -37.81 -12.39
CA ASP A 403 -2.36 -39.03 -12.70
C ASP A 403 -3.71 -39.17 -11.95
N GLY A 404 -4.31 -38.03 -11.58
CA GLY A 404 -5.57 -37.95 -10.83
C GLY A 404 -5.42 -37.99 -9.31
N ASP A 405 -4.18 -38.04 -8.81
CA ASP A 405 -3.85 -38.10 -7.39
C ASP A 405 -3.21 -36.77 -6.92
N VAL A 406 -3.60 -36.27 -5.75
CA VAL A 406 -3.05 -35.02 -5.19
C VAL A 406 -1.66 -35.25 -4.62
N VAL A 407 -0.64 -34.63 -5.22
CA VAL A 407 0.78 -34.83 -4.86
C VAL A 407 1.39 -33.64 -4.11
N LEU A 408 0.80 -32.45 -4.26
CA LEU A 408 1.21 -31.22 -3.59
C LEU A 408 0.00 -30.48 -3.01
N ILE A 409 0.09 -30.00 -1.78
CA ILE A 409 -0.91 -29.10 -1.16
C ILE A 409 -0.18 -27.86 -0.61
N GLN A 410 -0.75 -26.69 -0.82
CA GLN A 410 -0.18 -25.41 -0.38
C GLN A 410 -1.06 -24.78 0.71
N PHE A 411 -0.53 -24.67 1.93
CA PHE A 411 -1.20 -23.91 2.99
C PHE A 411 -0.70 -22.47 3.00
N GLN A 412 -1.65 -21.53 3.01
CA GLN A 412 -1.36 -20.11 3.06
C GLN A 412 -1.71 -19.53 4.44
N CYS A 413 -0.85 -18.65 4.95
CA CYS A 413 -1.14 -17.88 6.15
C CYS A 413 -2.25 -16.85 5.87
N GLY A 414 -3.40 -17.03 6.52
CA GLY A 414 -4.60 -16.22 6.33
C GLY A 414 -4.57 -14.89 7.09
N SER A 415 -5.44 -13.97 6.67
CA SER A 415 -5.59 -12.64 7.31
C SER A 415 -6.18 -12.69 8.73
N ASP A 416 -6.67 -13.85 9.15
CA ASP A 416 -7.12 -14.16 10.50
C ASP A 416 -5.98 -14.62 11.43
N GLY A 417 -4.74 -14.64 10.93
CA GLY A 417 -3.56 -15.03 11.70
C GLY A 417 -3.43 -16.55 11.88
N ARG A 418 -4.12 -17.34 11.04
CA ARG A 418 -4.06 -18.80 11.06
C ARG A 418 -3.71 -19.37 9.69
N TRP A 419 -3.00 -20.50 9.69
CA TRP A 419 -2.79 -21.28 8.47
C TRP A 419 -4.10 -21.98 8.09
N LYS A 420 -4.44 -21.98 6.81
CA LYS A 420 -5.60 -22.73 6.29
C LYS A 420 -5.26 -24.22 6.21
N GLU A 421 -5.33 -24.90 7.34
CA GLU A 421 -4.95 -26.32 7.45
C GLU A 421 -6.13 -27.26 7.27
N THR A 422 -5.83 -28.46 6.79
CA THR A 422 -6.73 -29.61 6.77
C THR A 422 -5.95 -30.86 7.19
N PRO A 423 -6.58 -31.87 7.81
CA PRO A 423 -5.91 -33.13 8.12
C PRO A 423 -5.33 -33.74 6.84
N LEU A 424 -4.02 -33.94 6.82
CA LEU A 424 -3.31 -34.59 5.71
C LEU A 424 -2.93 -36.01 6.09
N SER A 425 -3.07 -36.94 5.16
CA SER A 425 -2.44 -38.26 5.23
C SER A 425 -2.00 -38.71 3.86
N CYS A 426 -0.74 -39.14 3.74
CA CYS A 426 -0.23 -39.79 2.54
C CYS A 426 -0.62 -41.26 2.54
N LYS A 427 -1.17 -41.75 1.44
CA LYS A 427 -1.44 -43.18 1.21
C LYS A 427 -0.77 -43.63 -0.08
N TRP A 428 -0.47 -44.93 -0.14
CA TRP A 428 0.06 -45.56 -1.33
C TRP A 428 -0.93 -45.43 -2.50
N THR A 429 -0.42 -44.96 -3.62
CA THR A 429 -1.12 -44.97 -4.91
C THR A 429 -0.60 -46.06 -5.82
N GLN A 430 0.62 -46.55 -5.57
CA GLN A 430 1.23 -47.64 -6.35
C GLN A 430 2.01 -48.63 -5.49
N CYS A 431 2.13 -49.86 -5.98
CA CYS A 431 3.02 -50.87 -5.41
C CYS A 431 4.49 -50.55 -5.74
N ASN A 432 5.38 -50.83 -4.80
CA ASN A 432 6.81 -50.53 -4.92
C ASN A 432 7.48 -51.29 -6.08
N ASN A 433 7.07 -52.53 -6.30
CA ASN A 433 7.67 -53.44 -7.26
C ASN A 433 6.65 -53.92 -8.28
N ASP A 434 7.16 -54.45 -9.39
CA ASP A 434 6.37 -55.27 -10.28
C ASP A 434 5.77 -56.46 -9.49
N PRO A 435 4.62 -57.00 -9.91
CA PRO A 435 4.06 -58.19 -9.27
C PRO A 435 5.08 -59.34 -9.23
N PRO A 436 4.94 -60.32 -8.32
CA PRO A 436 5.83 -61.48 -8.25
C PRO A 436 6.02 -62.17 -9.62
N PRO A 437 7.18 -62.77 -9.92
CA PRO A 437 7.35 -63.55 -11.16
C PRO A 437 6.45 -64.80 -11.16
N PRO A 438 6.01 -65.29 -12.33
CA PRO A 438 5.25 -66.52 -12.41
C PRO A 438 6.08 -67.74 -11.94
N PRO A 439 5.42 -68.80 -11.42
CA PRO A 439 6.09 -70.05 -11.11
C PRO A 439 6.71 -70.68 -12.35
N THR A 440 7.73 -71.54 -12.18
CA THR A 440 8.48 -72.16 -13.28
C THR A 440 7.54 -72.83 -14.30
N GLY A 441 7.64 -72.41 -15.57
CA GLY A 441 6.81 -72.90 -16.67
C GLY A 441 5.40 -72.29 -16.74
N GLY A 442 4.99 -71.51 -15.74
CA GLY A 442 3.73 -70.76 -15.75
C GLY A 442 3.83 -69.44 -16.51
N SER A 443 2.69 -68.74 -16.62
CA SER A 443 2.64 -67.41 -17.22
C SER A 443 1.96 -66.39 -16.32
N ARG A 444 2.33 -65.11 -16.49
CA ARG A 444 1.73 -63.97 -15.79
C ARG A 444 1.13 -63.02 -16.79
N ASN A 445 -0.17 -62.77 -16.67
CA ASN A 445 -0.85 -61.69 -17.36
C ASN A 445 -0.99 -60.49 -16.44
N TRP A 446 -0.26 -59.42 -16.74
CA TRP A 446 -0.25 -58.18 -15.96
C TRP A 446 -0.32 -56.97 -16.93
N PRO A 447 -1.25 -56.02 -16.72
CA PRO A 447 -1.42 -54.86 -17.61
C PRO A 447 -0.28 -53.83 -17.56
N GLY A 448 0.77 -54.04 -16.78
CA GLY A 448 1.91 -53.11 -16.64
C GLY A 448 1.69 -51.96 -15.66
N SER A 449 0.50 -51.83 -15.07
CA SER A 449 0.19 -50.80 -14.06
C SER A 449 0.58 -51.27 -12.65
N LYS A 450 1.13 -50.36 -11.85
CA LYS A 450 1.41 -50.58 -10.42
C LYS A 450 0.38 -49.94 -9.51
N LYS A 451 -0.68 -49.32 -10.04
CA LYS A 451 -1.69 -48.63 -9.22
C LYS A 451 -2.32 -49.59 -8.21
N VAL A 452 -2.58 -49.11 -7.00
CA VAL A 452 -3.32 -49.88 -5.98
C VAL A 452 -4.63 -50.41 -6.56
N GLY A 453 -4.94 -51.67 -6.27
CA GLY A 453 -6.08 -52.38 -6.87
C GLY A 453 -5.81 -52.99 -8.25
N THR A 454 -4.68 -52.70 -8.90
CA THR A 454 -4.30 -53.40 -10.13
C THR A 454 -4.14 -54.89 -9.83
N GLU A 455 -4.61 -55.73 -10.75
CA GLU A 455 -4.60 -57.18 -10.62
C GLU A 455 -3.62 -57.81 -11.61
N ALA A 456 -2.88 -58.82 -11.16
CA ALA A 456 -2.06 -59.68 -11.98
C ALA A 456 -2.60 -61.12 -11.89
N THR A 457 -2.82 -61.76 -13.04
CA THR A 457 -3.35 -63.13 -13.11
C THR A 457 -2.24 -64.09 -13.48
N TYR A 458 -2.11 -65.18 -12.73
CA TYR A 458 -1.10 -66.20 -12.89
C TYR A 458 -1.72 -67.51 -13.34
N THR A 459 -1.03 -68.22 -14.23
CA THR A 459 -1.46 -69.54 -14.75
C THR A 459 -0.31 -70.54 -14.64
N CYS A 460 -0.65 -71.80 -14.40
CA CYS A 460 0.31 -72.90 -14.39
C CYS A 460 0.56 -73.46 -15.81
N PRO A 461 1.70 -74.12 -16.05
CA PRO A 461 1.93 -74.88 -17.27
C PRO A 461 0.90 -76.00 -17.43
N GLN A 462 0.76 -76.52 -18.66
CA GLN A 462 -0.15 -77.63 -18.94
C GLN A 462 0.14 -78.85 -18.05
N ALA A 463 -0.94 -79.51 -17.59
CA ALA A 463 -0.93 -80.59 -16.59
C ALA A 463 -0.65 -80.17 -15.12
N TYR A 464 -0.56 -78.88 -14.80
CA TYR A 464 -0.41 -78.39 -13.42
C TYR A 464 -1.55 -77.44 -13.02
N LEU A 465 -1.92 -77.45 -11.73
CA LEU A 465 -2.91 -76.56 -11.13
C LEU A 465 -2.35 -75.90 -9.88
N PHE A 466 -2.80 -74.70 -9.54
CA PHE A 466 -2.47 -74.07 -8.27
C PHE A 466 -3.20 -74.77 -7.13
N ARG A 467 -2.47 -75.07 -6.05
CA ARG A 467 -3.10 -75.48 -4.78
C ARG A 467 -3.53 -74.23 -4.01
N ASN A 468 -4.80 -73.88 -4.10
CA ASN A 468 -5.40 -72.84 -3.28
C ASN A 468 -5.89 -73.45 -1.95
N SER A 469 -5.47 -72.86 -0.82
CA SER A 469 -5.81 -73.32 0.53
C SER A 469 -7.32 -73.21 0.85
N GLN A 470 -8.07 -72.40 0.10
CA GLN A 470 -9.49 -72.11 0.33
C GLN A 470 -10.41 -72.80 -0.69
N SER A 471 -10.01 -72.88 -1.96
CA SER A 471 -10.87 -73.34 -3.07
C SER A 471 -10.42 -74.65 -3.72
N GLY A 472 -9.32 -75.27 -3.27
CA GLY A 472 -8.79 -76.49 -3.86
C GLY A 472 -7.87 -76.22 -5.07
N LEU A 473 -7.94 -77.07 -6.11
CA LEU A 473 -7.10 -76.91 -7.31
C LEU A 473 -7.74 -75.92 -8.29
N VAL A 474 -6.99 -74.89 -8.70
CA VAL A 474 -7.47 -73.87 -9.64
C VAL A 474 -6.49 -73.66 -10.79
N GLU A 475 -7.01 -73.33 -11.97
CA GLU A 475 -6.21 -73.10 -13.19
C GLU A 475 -5.47 -71.76 -13.18
N ALA A 476 -6.02 -70.77 -12.48
CA ALA A 476 -5.45 -69.45 -12.34
C ALA A 476 -5.67 -68.85 -10.95
N VAL A 477 -4.73 -68.02 -10.51
CA VAL A 477 -4.87 -67.20 -9.30
C VAL A 477 -4.64 -65.73 -9.63
N THR A 478 -5.40 -64.85 -8.99
CA THR A 478 -5.29 -63.40 -9.17
C THR A 478 -4.68 -62.80 -7.91
N LYS A 479 -3.68 -61.93 -8.07
CA LYS A 479 -3.05 -61.18 -6.98
C LYS A 479 -3.22 -59.69 -7.21
N LYS A 480 -3.58 -58.97 -6.17
CA LYS A 480 -3.84 -57.52 -6.23
C LYS A 480 -2.72 -56.71 -5.59
N CYS A 481 -2.49 -55.52 -6.14
CA CYS A 481 -1.68 -54.50 -5.48
C CYS A 481 -2.45 -53.93 -4.29
N GLN A 482 -1.92 -54.11 -3.08
CA GLN A 482 -2.55 -53.74 -1.82
C GLN A 482 -2.37 -52.26 -1.46
N PRO A 483 -3.25 -51.70 -0.61
CA PRO A 483 -3.15 -50.31 -0.14
C PRO A 483 -1.91 -49.99 0.72
N ASP A 484 -1.10 -51.00 1.07
CA ASP A 484 0.17 -50.85 1.79
C ASP A 484 1.39 -50.78 0.84
N GLY A 485 1.16 -50.75 -0.48
CA GLY A 485 2.22 -50.69 -1.49
C GLY A 485 2.88 -52.04 -1.80
N SER A 486 2.36 -53.15 -1.27
CA SER A 486 2.82 -54.51 -1.55
C SER A 486 1.85 -55.27 -2.46
N TRP A 487 2.35 -56.24 -3.23
CA TRP A 487 1.47 -57.19 -3.93
C TRP A 487 1.07 -58.32 -2.99
N GLU A 488 -0.15 -58.83 -3.13
CA GLU A 488 -0.55 -60.06 -2.45
C GLU A 488 0.47 -61.19 -2.73
N PRO A 489 0.90 -61.94 -1.71
CA PRO A 489 1.92 -62.96 -1.89
C PRO A 489 1.40 -64.09 -2.79
N LEU A 490 2.28 -64.59 -3.66
CA LEU A 490 2.04 -65.77 -4.49
C LEU A 490 2.60 -67.00 -3.77
N ASP A 491 1.90 -67.45 -2.74
CA ASP A 491 2.29 -68.61 -1.93
C ASP A 491 1.86 -69.94 -2.56
N GLU A 492 1.03 -69.90 -3.60
CA GLU A 492 0.54 -71.08 -4.30
C GLU A 492 1.59 -71.65 -5.25
N SER A 493 1.93 -72.93 -5.09
CA SER A 493 2.77 -73.66 -6.03
C SER A 493 1.93 -74.39 -7.07
N CYS A 494 2.44 -74.46 -8.30
CA CYS A 494 1.90 -75.33 -9.34
C CYS A 494 2.18 -76.79 -8.97
N ILE A 495 1.13 -77.56 -8.74
CA ILE A 495 1.23 -78.99 -8.49
C ILE A 495 0.68 -79.77 -9.66
N LEU A 496 1.28 -80.94 -9.92
CA LEU A 496 0.81 -81.82 -10.99
C LEU A 496 -0.65 -82.16 -10.74
N LYS A 497 -1.47 -82.13 -11.80
CA LYS A 497 -2.91 -82.42 -11.76
C LYS A 497 -3.24 -83.75 -11.09
N CYS A 498 -2.29 -84.71 -11.08
CA CYS A 498 -2.44 -86.03 -10.46
C CYS A 498 -1.19 -86.39 -9.62
N PRO A 499 -1.17 -86.02 -8.33
CA PRO A 499 0.03 -86.11 -7.50
C PRO A 499 0.20 -87.44 -6.74
N VAL A 500 -0.70 -88.41 -6.88
CA VAL A 500 -0.64 -89.71 -6.17
C VAL A 500 -0.14 -90.80 -7.09
N ASP A 501 1.12 -91.17 -6.87
CA ASP A 501 1.85 -92.34 -7.37
C ASP A 501 1.86 -92.55 -8.90
N PRO A 502 2.98 -93.06 -9.46
CA PRO A 502 3.00 -93.47 -10.86
C PRO A 502 1.82 -94.42 -11.10
N PRO A 503 1.09 -94.27 -12.22
CA PRO A 503 -0.06 -95.13 -12.50
C PRO A 503 0.39 -96.59 -12.39
N PRO A 504 -0.40 -97.47 -11.75
CA PRO A 504 0.08 -98.78 -11.32
C PRO A 504 0.72 -99.53 -12.49
N PRO A 505 1.91 -100.13 -12.31
CA PRO A 505 2.57 -100.84 -13.40
C PRO A 505 1.68 -102.01 -13.83
N LEU A 506 1.21 -101.98 -15.08
CA LEU A 506 0.48 -103.11 -15.67
C LEU A 506 1.50 -104.17 -16.10
N PRO A 507 1.44 -105.40 -15.56
CA PRO A 507 2.36 -106.47 -15.94
C PRO A 507 2.27 -106.76 -17.44
N GLY A 508 3.38 -106.58 -18.15
CA GLY A 508 3.52 -106.91 -19.57
C GLY A 508 3.28 -105.77 -20.57
N GLY A 509 2.75 -104.61 -20.16
CA GLY A 509 2.52 -103.45 -21.04
C GLY A 509 3.56 -102.34 -20.91
N ARG A 510 3.82 -101.59 -21.98
CA ARG A 510 4.63 -100.35 -21.95
C ARG A 510 3.72 -99.15 -21.71
N MET A 511 4.09 -98.29 -20.76
CA MET A 511 3.33 -97.07 -20.42
C MET A 511 3.95 -95.82 -21.04
N GLU A 512 3.11 -94.98 -21.64
CA GLU A 512 3.45 -93.62 -22.12
C GLU A 512 2.32 -92.64 -21.74
N TYR A 513 2.61 -91.33 -21.73
CA TYR A 513 1.58 -90.30 -21.53
C TYR A 513 1.14 -89.72 -22.88
N ASP A 514 -0.17 -89.52 -23.07
CA ASP A 514 -0.69 -88.80 -24.25
C ASP A 514 -0.63 -87.27 -24.07
N GLU A 515 -0.99 -86.53 -25.12
CA GLU A 515 -1.00 -85.05 -25.12
C GLU A 515 -1.98 -84.44 -24.10
N SER A 516 -2.94 -85.23 -23.60
CA SER A 516 -3.90 -84.81 -22.57
C SER A 516 -3.45 -85.15 -21.15
N GLY A 517 -2.28 -85.79 -21.00
CA GLY A 517 -1.72 -86.24 -19.73
C GLY A 517 -2.34 -87.53 -19.21
N ASN A 518 -3.05 -88.31 -20.04
CA ASN A 518 -3.55 -89.64 -19.69
C ASN A 518 -2.43 -90.67 -19.79
N ALA A 519 -2.47 -91.71 -18.96
CA ALA A 519 -1.52 -92.82 -19.04
C ALA A 519 -2.05 -93.89 -20.02
N VAL A 520 -1.28 -94.17 -21.07
CA VAL A 520 -1.61 -95.14 -22.13
C VAL A 520 -0.70 -96.36 -21.98
N TYR A 521 -1.31 -97.53 -21.79
CA TYR A 521 -0.62 -98.81 -21.66
C TYR A 521 -0.81 -99.66 -22.91
N THR A 522 0.29 -99.96 -23.59
CA THR A 522 0.31 -100.71 -24.84
C THR A 522 0.86 -102.11 -24.62
N CYS A 523 0.11 -103.15 -25.00
CA CYS A 523 0.56 -104.54 -24.97
C CYS A 523 1.53 -104.85 -26.13
N PRO A 524 2.46 -105.83 -25.95
CA PRO A 524 3.29 -106.36 -27.02
C PRO A 524 2.46 -106.92 -28.19
N ASP A 525 3.09 -107.09 -29.36
CA ASP A 525 2.36 -107.32 -30.62
C ASP A 525 1.48 -108.56 -30.67
N ASP A 526 1.84 -109.61 -29.94
CA ASP A 526 1.19 -110.91 -29.81
C ASP A 526 0.25 -111.03 -28.60
N MET A 527 0.12 -109.94 -27.84
CA MET A 527 -0.76 -109.82 -26.69
C MET A 527 -1.82 -108.73 -26.88
N GLY A 528 -2.87 -108.81 -26.09
CA GLY A 528 -3.90 -107.78 -26.00
C GLY A 528 -4.62 -107.84 -24.67
N TYR A 529 -5.50 -106.87 -24.44
CA TYR A 529 -6.43 -106.94 -23.33
C TYR A 529 -7.58 -107.91 -23.65
N PRO A 530 -8.35 -108.38 -22.65
CA PRO A 530 -9.45 -109.34 -22.86
C PRO A 530 -10.53 -108.89 -23.85
N ASP A 531 -10.63 -107.58 -24.14
CA ASP A 531 -11.54 -107.01 -25.14
C ASP A 531 -10.95 -106.98 -26.57
N GLY A 532 -9.74 -107.53 -26.76
CA GLY A 532 -9.03 -107.59 -28.03
C GLY A 532 -8.27 -106.31 -28.41
N LYS A 533 -8.26 -105.27 -27.57
CA LYS A 533 -7.50 -104.03 -27.85
C LYS A 533 -6.03 -104.16 -27.49
N LYS A 534 -5.18 -103.40 -28.18
CA LYS A 534 -3.74 -103.27 -27.87
C LYS A 534 -3.43 -102.22 -26.80
N ASN A 535 -4.28 -101.20 -26.66
CA ASN A 535 -4.04 -100.05 -25.79
C ASN A 535 -5.13 -99.92 -24.73
N HIS A 536 -4.74 -99.56 -23.51
CA HIS A 536 -5.63 -99.21 -22.41
C HIS A 536 -5.28 -97.82 -21.87
N ILE A 537 -6.27 -96.97 -21.61
CA ILE A 537 -6.06 -95.57 -21.21
C ILE A 537 -6.61 -95.38 -19.79
N LEU A 538 -5.77 -94.92 -18.87
CA LEU A 538 -6.19 -94.44 -17.56
C LEU A 538 -6.32 -92.92 -17.61
N THR A 539 -7.51 -92.42 -17.29
CA THR A 539 -7.79 -90.99 -17.16
C THR A 539 -7.75 -90.62 -15.69
N CYS A 540 -7.02 -89.58 -15.35
CA CYS A 540 -7.03 -89.10 -13.98
C CYS A 540 -8.27 -88.25 -13.71
N SER A 541 -9.05 -88.67 -12.73
CA SER A 541 -10.28 -87.99 -12.34
C SER A 541 -9.99 -86.73 -11.56
N GLN A 542 -10.54 -85.60 -12.04
CA GLN A 542 -10.34 -84.29 -11.43
C GLN A 542 -11.01 -84.17 -10.05
N ASN A 543 -12.00 -85.02 -9.76
CA ASN A 543 -12.74 -85.01 -8.50
C ASN A 543 -12.08 -85.88 -7.43
N THR A 544 -11.58 -87.06 -7.81
CA THR A 544 -11.02 -88.03 -6.86
C THR A 544 -9.50 -87.95 -6.75
N LEU A 545 -8.83 -87.28 -7.70
CA LEU A 545 -7.39 -87.26 -7.86
C LEU A 545 -6.79 -88.67 -7.96
N LYS A 546 -7.56 -89.63 -8.45
CA LYS A 546 -7.13 -91.01 -8.69
C LYS A 546 -7.20 -91.33 -10.17
N TRP A 547 -6.35 -92.26 -10.59
CA TRP A 547 -6.44 -92.88 -11.91
C TRP A 547 -7.74 -93.70 -11.98
N GLU A 548 -8.59 -93.37 -12.95
CA GLU A 548 -9.83 -94.07 -13.24
C GLU A 548 -9.74 -94.70 -14.64
N GLY A 549 -10.16 -95.96 -14.75
CA GLY A 549 -10.14 -96.75 -15.98
C GLY A 549 -10.66 -98.17 -15.72
N ASP A 550 -11.02 -98.90 -16.77
CA ASP A 550 -11.58 -100.25 -16.63
C ASP A 550 -10.54 -101.24 -16.07
N ASP A 551 -10.98 -102.18 -15.24
CA ASP A 551 -10.18 -103.03 -14.35
C ASP A 551 -9.38 -104.17 -15.07
N TYR A 552 -8.92 -103.97 -16.31
CA TYR A 552 -8.19 -104.99 -17.07
C TYR A 552 -6.71 -105.02 -16.68
N ARG A 553 -6.37 -105.86 -15.70
CA ARG A 553 -5.08 -105.80 -14.99
C ARG A 553 -3.89 -106.49 -15.67
N SER A 554 -4.03 -107.06 -16.87
CA SER A 554 -2.89 -107.73 -17.52
C SER A 554 -3.10 -107.95 -19.02
N CYS A 555 -2.01 -107.82 -19.79
CA CYS A 555 -1.95 -108.31 -21.16
C CYS A 555 -2.08 -109.84 -21.17
N ILE A 556 -2.99 -110.37 -21.98
CA ILE A 556 -3.17 -111.80 -22.21
C ILE A 556 -2.71 -112.16 -23.63
N TRP A 557 -2.36 -113.43 -23.82
CA TRP A 557 -2.07 -113.95 -25.14
C TRP A 557 -3.34 -114.02 -25.96
N LEU A 558 -3.30 -113.45 -27.18
CA LEU A 558 -4.41 -113.55 -28.12
C LEU A 558 -4.37 -114.86 -28.92
N VAL A 559 -3.21 -115.54 -28.92
CA VAL A 559 -2.96 -116.81 -29.62
C VAL A 559 -2.17 -117.79 -28.75
N CYS A 560 -2.37 -119.09 -28.94
CA CYS A 560 -1.55 -120.11 -28.29
C CYS A 560 -0.16 -120.18 -28.90
N ARG A 561 0.87 -120.25 -28.05
CA ARG A 561 2.29 -120.17 -28.47
C ARG A 561 2.80 -121.45 -29.11
N GLU A 562 2.28 -122.59 -28.66
CA GLU A 562 2.72 -123.90 -29.11
C GLU A 562 1.76 -124.46 -30.15
N ASP A 563 2.32 -125.22 -31.08
CA ASP A 563 1.50 -126.02 -31.99
C ASP A 563 0.57 -126.92 -31.17
N PRO A 564 -0.68 -127.11 -31.62
CA PRO A 564 -1.62 -127.92 -30.88
C PRO A 564 -1.11 -129.36 -30.70
N PRO A 565 -1.52 -130.04 -29.61
CA PRO A 565 -1.10 -131.40 -29.34
C PRO A 565 -1.22 -132.29 -30.57
N GLU A 566 -0.19 -133.13 -30.79
CA GLU A 566 -0.21 -134.08 -31.91
C GLU A 566 -1.40 -135.04 -31.79
N THR A 567 -1.88 -135.52 -32.93
CA THR A 567 -2.97 -136.50 -32.97
C THR A 567 -2.54 -137.77 -32.23
N PRO A 568 -3.30 -138.24 -31.21
CA PRO A 568 -2.98 -139.50 -30.53
C PRO A 568 -2.87 -140.65 -31.53
N LEU A 569 -1.95 -141.59 -31.28
CA LEU A 569 -1.73 -142.74 -32.17
C LEU A 569 -3.06 -143.47 -32.43
N GLY A 570 -3.45 -143.54 -33.70
CA GLY A 570 -4.69 -144.19 -34.14
C GLY A 570 -5.96 -143.34 -34.07
N GLY A 571 -5.90 -142.08 -33.62
CA GLY A 571 -7.03 -141.14 -33.64
C GLY A 571 -7.06 -140.23 -34.88
N SER A 572 -8.14 -139.46 -35.02
CA SER A 572 -8.25 -138.32 -35.94
C SER A 572 -8.44 -137.01 -35.17
N ARG A 573 -7.82 -135.92 -35.63
CA ARG A 573 -8.04 -134.56 -35.10
C ARG A 573 -8.93 -133.74 -36.04
N ILE A 574 -9.89 -133.02 -35.47
CA ILE A 574 -10.69 -132.01 -36.15
C ILE A 574 -10.26 -130.65 -35.60
N TRP A 575 -9.62 -129.86 -36.45
CA TRP A 575 -9.10 -128.55 -36.10
C TRP A 575 -9.32 -127.59 -37.26
N SER A 576 -9.78 -126.38 -36.95
CA SER A 576 -10.00 -125.29 -37.92
C SER A 576 -8.70 -124.70 -38.50
N GLY A 577 -7.55 -125.00 -37.88
CA GLY A 577 -6.27 -124.34 -38.19
C GLY A 577 -6.05 -123.04 -37.43
N ASP A 578 -7.02 -122.59 -36.62
CA ASP A 578 -6.91 -121.38 -35.82
C ASP A 578 -6.19 -121.65 -34.48
N GLN A 579 -5.36 -120.72 -34.06
CA GLN A 579 -4.67 -120.76 -32.76
C GLN A 579 -5.13 -119.63 -31.83
N THR A 580 -6.17 -118.88 -32.22
CA THR A 580 -6.74 -117.81 -31.38
C THR A 580 -7.31 -118.36 -30.07
N LEU A 581 -7.32 -117.49 -29.06
CA LEU A 581 -7.88 -117.76 -27.76
C LEU A 581 -9.29 -118.36 -27.84
N GLY A 582 -9.53 -119.46 -27.13
CA GLY A 582 -10.82 -120.16 -27.14
C GLY A 582 -11.03 -121.09 -28.34
N THR A 583 -10.09 -121.17 -29.29
CA THR A 583 -10.15 -122.19 -30.33
C THR A 583 -10.14 -123.58 -29.71
N GLU A 584 -11.06 -124.44 -30.16
CA GLU A 584 -11.20 -125.81 -29.70
C GLU A 584 -10.70 -126.80 -30.76
N ILE A 585 -10.01 -127.83 -30.30
CA ILE A 585 -9.59 -128.99 -31.09
C ILE A 585 -10.29 -130.21 -30.53
N LEU A 586 -10.94 -130.96 -31.41
CA LEU A 586 -11.62 -132.20 -31.07
C LEU A 586 -10.80 -133.39 -31.57
N PHE A 587 -10.48 -134.32 -30.66
CA PHE A 587 -9.83 -135.59 -30.98
C PHE A 587 -10.83 -136.73 -30.88
N GLU A 588 -10.90 -137.58 -31.91
CA GLU A 588 -11.82 -138.72 -31.99
C GLU A 588 -11.03 -140.03 -32.23
N CYS A 589 -11.35 -141.10 -31.48
CA CYS A 589 -10.82 -142.45 -31.74
C CYS A 589 -11.75 -143.23 -32.70
N PRO A 590 -11.21 -144.15 -33.54
CA PRO A 590 -12.02 -145.04 -34.37
C PRO A 590 -12.99 -145.87 -33.54
N ASN A 591 -14.21 -146.07 -34.04
CA ASN A 591 -15.32 -146.82 -33.44
C ASN A 591 -16.07 -146.16 -32.26
N ASP A 592 -15.98 -144.83 -32.08
CA ASP A 592 -16.70 -144.05 -31.05
C ASP A 592 -16.25 -144.29 -29.59
N TRP A 593 -15.04 -144.78 -29.35
CA TRP A 593 -14.68 -145.23 -27.99
C TRP A 593 -14.39 -144.08 -27.01
N ARG A 594 -13.87 -142.93 -27.45
CA ARG A 594 -13.67 -141.69 -26.65
C ARG A 594 -13.56 -140.43 -27.51
N LYS A 595 -13.96 -139.26 -26.98
CA LYS A 595 -13.67 -137.92 -27.52
C LYS A 595 -12.96 -137.06 -26.49
N ALA A 596 -11.94 -136.29 -26.88
CA ALA A 596 -11.31 -135.27 -26.04
C ALA A 596 -11.38 -133.89 -26.72
N ARG A 597 -11.52 -132.86 -25.88
CA ARG A 597 -11.52 -131.46 -26.30
C ARG A 597 -10.33 -130.76 -25.67
N VAL A 598 -9.56 -130.06 -26.51
CA VAL A 598 -8.45 -129.21 -26.08
C VAL A 598 -8.75 -127.79 -26.51
N THR A 599 -8.63 -126.83 -25.60
CA THR A 599 -8.96 -125.42 -25.85
C THR A 599 -7.73 -124.55 -25.66
N CYS A 600 -7.54 -123.54 -26.51
CA CYS A 600 -6.49 -122.54 -26.32
C CYS A 600 -6.85 -121.62 -25.14
N SER A 601 -6.06 -121.66 -24.06
CA SER A 601 -6.34 -120.93 -22.81
C SER A 601 -5.74 -119.52 -22.76
N PRO A 602 -6.22 -118.62 -21.87
CA PRO A 602 -5.67 -117.26 -21.70
C PRO A 602 -4.18 -117.21 -21.30
N ALA A 603 -3.62 -118.33 -20.84
CA ALA A 603 -2.19 -118.45 -20.57
C ALA A 603 -1.34 -118.61 -21.85
N GLY A 604 -1.96 -118.71 -23.04
CA GLY A 604 -1.28 -118.98 -24.30
C GLY A 604 -0.91 -120.45 -24.50
N ASN A 605 -1.45 -121.37 -23.69
CA ASN A 605 -1.22 -122.81 -23.77
C ASN A 605 -2.52 -123.57 -24.06
N TRP A 606 -2.41 -124.67 -24.78
CA TRP A 606 -3.51 -125.62 -24.97
C TRP A 606 -3.80 -126.38 -23.66
N THR A 607 -5.07 -126.59 -23.32
CA THR A 607 -5.44 -127.42 -22.16
C THR A 607 -4.92 -128.85 -22.32
N GLU A 608 -4.39 -129.45 -21.26
CA GLU A 608 -3.77 -130.79 -21.33
C GLU A 608 -4.68 -131.85 -21.98
N LEU A 609 -4.14 -132.56 -22.97
CA LEU A 609 -4.80 -133.68 -23.63
C LEU A 609 -4.45 -134.99 -22.91
N ASN A 610 -5.39 -135.54 -22.13
CA ASN A 610 -5.27 -136.88 -21.57
C ASN A 610 -6.12 -137.87 -22.38
N LEU A 611 -5.63 -138.30 -23.55
CA LEU A 611 -6.31 -139.32 -24.36
C LEU A 611 -5.32 -140.33 -24.96
N ALA A 612 -5.58 -141.63 -24.77
CA ALA A 612 -4.86 -142.73 -25.43
C ALA A 612 -5.88 -143.70 -26.07
N CYS A 613 -5.83 -143.88 -27.40
CA CYS A 613 -6.65 -144.86 -28.11
C CYS A 613 -5.92 -146.24 -28.08
N SER A 614 -6.21 -147.10 -27.10
CA SER A 614 -5.63 -148.44 -26.97
C SER A 614 -6.70 -149.52 -27.08
N SER A 615 -6.46 -150.56 -27.88
CA SER A 615 -7.40 -151.65 -28.20
C SER A 615 -7.30 -152.87 -27.27
N SER A 616 -6.61 -152.77 -26.13
CA SER A 616 -6.54 -153.88 -25.17
C SER A 616 -6.32 -153.40 -23.74
N VAL A 617 -7.41 -153.26 -22.98
CA VAL A 617 -7.38 -153.19 -21.52
C VAL A 617 -8.58 -153.99 -20.98
N SER A 618 -8.30 -155.19 -20.48
CA SER A 618 -9.14 -155.87 -19.51
C SER A 618 -8.99 -155.14 -18.16
N PHE A 619 -10.11 -154.67 -17.61
CA PHE A 619 -10.17 -154.05 -16.29
C PHE A 619 -9.92 -155.08 -15.17
N PRO A 620 -9.14 -154.75 -14.13
CA PRO A 620 -9.39 -155.22 -12.79
C PRO A 620 -10.33 -154.24 -12.06
N GLU A 621 -11.20 -154.81 -11.23
CA GLU A 621 -12.23 -154.16 -10.40
C GLU A 621 -11.72 -153.08 -9.44
N GLU A 622 -12.68 -152.25 -9.04
CA GLU A 622 -12.64 -151.14 -8.08
C GLU A 622 -11.81 -151.38 -6.81
N LYS A 623 -11.15 -150.31 -6.37
CA LYS A 623 -11.25 -149.82 -4.99
C LYS A 623 -11.21 -148.30 -4.95
#